data_AF-A0A2D8SZS2-F1
#
_entry.id   AF-A0A2D8SZS2-F1
#
_cell.length_a   1.000
_cell.length_b   1.000
_cell.length_c   1.000
_cell.angle_alpha   90.00
_cell.angle_beta   90.00
_cell.angle_gamma   90.00
#
_symmetry.space_group_name_H-M   'P 1'
#
loop_
_entity.id
_entity.type
_entity.pdbx_description
1 polymer ?
#
loop_
_entity_poly.entity_id
_entity_poly.type
_entity_poly.pdbx_seq_one_letter_code
_entity_poly.pdbx_strand_id
1 'polypeptide(L)'
;PKLGEGRINSSAILDITYDQRATARVETRNTVFIVGPTGWKVRPENHPFNNPYTIGQKVSIEWNGTWWDGEILDIKEDKYLISYENYSSSWDEWIDASRLRKI
;
A
#
# COMPACT_ATOMS: atom_id res chain seq x y z
N PRO A 1 -27.71 -9.73 18.82
CA PRO A 1 -28.29 -8.37 18.69
C PRO A 1 -28.45 -8.00 17.20
N LYS A 2 -29.69 -7.89 16.72
CA LYS A 2 -29.97 -7.35 15.38
C LYS A 2 -29.84 -5.84 15.46
N LEU A 3 -28.81 -5.27 14.83
CA LEU A 3 -28.67 -3.83 14.65
C LEU A 3 -29.91 -3.33 13.93
N GLY A 4 -30.75 -2.54 14.62
CA GLY A 4 -32.00 -2.03 14.09
C GLY A 4 -31.77 -1.14 12.87
N GLU A 5 -32.67 -1.22 11.90
CA GLU A 5 -32.70 -0.45 10.64
C GLU A 5 -33.07 1.04 10.87
N GLY A 6 -32.58 1.62 11.98
CA GLY A 6 -32.70 3.05 12.23
C GLY A 6 -31.82 3.84 11.25
N ARG A 7 -32.24 5.06 10.92
CA ARG A 7 -31.47 5.98 10.10
C ARG A 7 -30.09 6.20 10.74
N ILE A 8 -29.06 5.64 10.13
CA ILE A 8 -27.66 5.80 10.54
C ILE A 8 -27.25 7.25 10.26
N ASN A 9 -26.98 8.01 11.33
CA ASN A 9 -26.36 9.32 11.20
C ASN A 9 -24.87 9.13 10.92
N SER A 10 -24.48 9.17 9.65
CA SER A 10 -23.09 9.12 9.22
C SER A 10 -22.49 10.53 9.17
N SER A 11 -21.27 10.69 9.67
CA SER A 11 -20.45 11.87 9.40
C SER A 11 -19.67 11.70 8.09
N ALA A 12 -19.42 12.80 7.38
CA ALA A 12 -18.48 12.77 6.26
C ALA A 12 -17.05 12.53 6.76
N ILE A 13 -16.30 11.73 6.01
CA ILE A 13 -14.87 11.55 6.19
C ILE A 13 -14.19 12.81 5.64
N LEU A 14 -13.34 13.43 6.46
CA LEU A 14 -12.55 14.59 6.07
C LEU A 14 -11.21 14.17 5.46
N ASP A 15 -10.56 13.19 6.08
CA ASP A 15 -9.27 12.67 5.63
C ASP A 15 -9.05 11.21 6.06
N ILE A 16 -8.22 10.50 5.30
CA ILE A 16 -7.74 9.14 5.63
C ILE A 16 -6.24 9.07 5.37
N THR A 17 -5.47 8.89 6.44
CA THR A 17 -4.02 8.64 6.38
C THR A 17 -3.70 7.22 6.83
N TYR A 18 -2.60 6.65 6.36
CA TYR A 18 -2.16 5.30 6.72
C TYR A 18 -0.76 5.32 7.32
N ASP A 19 -0.52 4.48 8.33
CA ASP A 19 0.82 4.23 8.87
C ASP A 19 1.54 3.09 8.11
N GLN A 20 2.81 2.84 8.46
CA GLN A 20 3.63 1.76 7.87
C GLN A 20 3.02 0.36 8.03
N ARG A 21 2.16 0.16 9.05
CA ARG A 21 1.44 -1.10 9.31
C ARG A 21 0.06 -1.13 8.63
N ALA A 22 -0.23 -0.15 7.77
CA ALA A 22 -1.50 0.04 7.09
C ALA A 22 -2.71 0.20 8.03
N THR A 23 -2.48 0.70 9.25
CA THR A 23 -3.54 1.19 10.12
C THR A 23 -3.95 2.56 9.62
N ALA A 24 -5.24 2.73 9.37
CA ALA A 24 -5.77 3.99 8.90
C ALA A 24 -6.20 4.88 10.06
N ARG A 25 -5.84 6.15 9.96
CA ARG A 25 -6.37 7.24 10.77
C ARG A 25 -7.43 7.95 9.94
N VAL A 26 -8.69 7.71 10.28
CA VAL A 26 -9.86 8.29 9.59
C VAL A 26 -10.35 9.48 10.40
N GLU A 27 -10.18 10.68 9.85
CA GLU A 27 -10.61 11.91 10.51
C GLU A 27 -12.02 12.29 10.06
N THR A 28 -12.88 12.56 11.03
CA THR A 28 -14.22 13.11 10.83
C THR A 28 -14.35 14.43 11.55
N ARG A 29 -15.47 15.13 11.39
CA ARG A 29 -15.69 16.47 11.96
C ARG A 29 -15.34 16.61 13.45
N ASN A 30 -15.62 15.60 14.26
CA ASN A 30 -15.44 15.67 15.72
C ASN A 30 -14.64 14.48 16.31
N THR A 31 -14.24 13.51 15.49
CA THR A 31 -13.68 12.25 15.99
C THR A 31 -12.69 11.66 15.00
N VAL A 32 -11.61 11.09 15.52
CA VAL A 32 -10.64 10.32 14.74
C VAL A 32 -10.83 8.84 15.07
N PHE A 33 -10.97 8.01 14.03
CA PHE A 33 -11.05 6.56 14.15
C PHE A 33 -9.73 5.93 13.73
N ILE A 34 -9.28 4.91 14.47
CA ILE A 34 -8.12 4.09 14.12
C ILE A 34 -8.64 2.75 13.62
N VAL A 35 -8.43 2.47 12.33
CA VAL A 35 -8.95 1.28 11.65
C VAL A 35 -7.78 0.39 11.25
N GLY A 36 -7.78 -0.84 11.76
CA GLY A 36 -6.77 -1.83 11.40
C GLY A 36 -6.89 -2.29 9.94
N PRO A 37 -5.81 -2.84 9.36
CA PRO A 37 -5.75 -3.20 7.94
C PRO A 37 -6.77 -4.25 7.45
N THR A 38 -7.31 -5.04 8.37
CA THR A 38 -8.25 -6.14 8.09
C THR A 38 -9.70 -5.79 8.43
N GLY A 39 -9.96 -4.62 9.04
CA GLY A 39 -11.30 -4.22 9.49
C GLY A 39 -12.19 -3.60 8.40
N TRP A 40 -11.71 -3.51 7.17
CA TRP A 40 -12.40 -2.84 6.07
C TRP A 40 -13.45 -3.74 5.42
N LYS A 41 -14.70 -3.26 5.35
CA LYS A 41 -15.75 -3.91 4.55
C LYS A 41 -15.53 -3.68 3.05
N VAL A 42 -15.15 -2.46 2.69
CA VAL A 42 -14.65 -2.07 1.36
C VAL A 42 -13.36 -1.32 1.63
N ARG A 43 -12.26 -1.83 1.10
CA ARG A 43 -10.94 -1.24 1.30
C ARG A 43 -10.76 -0.10 0.29
N PRO A 44 -10.31 1.10 0.72
CA PRO A 44 -10.00 2.19 -0.20
C PRO A 44 -8.94 1.79 -1.21
N GLU A 45 -8.97 2.34 -2.43
CA GLU A 45 -8.00 2.01 -3.49
C GLU A 45 -6.56 2.38 -3.10
N ASN A 46 -6.38 3.47 -2.36
CA ASN A 46 -5.09 3.92 -1.84
C ASN A 46 -4.65 3.18 -0.56
N HIS A 47 -5.29 2.07 -0.20
CA HIS A 47 -4.92 1.34 1.00
C HIS A 47 -3.59 0.58 0.80
N PRO A 48 -2.64 0.62 1.74
CA PRO A 48 -1.29 0.07 1.53
C PRO A 48 -1.26 -1.43 1.20
N PHE A 49 -2.20 -2.21 1.75
CA PHE A 49 -2.38 -3.64 1.42
C PHE A 49 -3.05 -3.94 0.07
N ASN A 50 -3.42 -2.95 -0.74
CA ASN A 50 -3.81 -3.21 -2.12
C ASN A 50 -2.62 -3.55 -3.01
N ASN A 51 -1.43 -3.09 -2.61
CA ASN A 51 -0.23 -3.40 -3.33
C ASN A 51 0.18 -4.87 -3.10
N PRO A 52 0.42 -5.64 -4.17
CA PRO A 52 0.83 -7.03 -4.07
C PRO A 52 2.22 -7.20 -3.45
N TYR A 53 2.98 -6.12 -3.32
CA TYR A 53 4.33 -6.11 -2.78
C TYR A 53 4.45 -5.26 -1.51
N THR A 54 5.48 -5.53 -0.71
CA THR A 54 5.80 -4.77 0.51
C THR A 54 7.20 -4.18 0.46
N ILE A 55 7.43 -3.06 1.16
CA ILE A 55 8.76 -2.48 1.32
C ILE A 55 9.69 -3.49 2.03
N GLY A 56 10.92 -3.62 1.54
CA GLY A 56 11.92 -4.60 1.96
C GLY A 56 11.71 -6.00 1.37
N GLN A 57 10.70 -6.21 0.52
CA GLN A 57 10.49 -7.50 -0.13
C GLN A 57 11.49 -7.72 -1.26
N LYS A 58 12.10 -8.90 -1.30
CA LYS A 58 12.90 -9.36 -2.44
C LYS A 58 12.01 -9.69 -3.64
N VAL A 59 12.37 -9.18 -4.80
CA VAL A 59 11.65 -9.32 -6.06
C VAL A 59 12.64 -9.46 -7.21
N SER A 60 12.22 -10.16 -8.27
CA SER A 60 12.94 -10.11 -9.54
C SER A 60 12.39 -8.96 -10.39
N ILE A 61 13.28 -8.18 -10.97
CA ILE A 61 13.03 -6.98 -11.76
C ILE A 61 13.43 -7.26 -13.20
N GLU A 62 12.50 -7.06 -14.14
CA GLU A 62 12.81 -7.20 -15.56
C GLU A 62 13.61 -5.98 -16.06
N TRP A 63 14.80 -6.21 -16.60
CA TRP A 63 15.61 -5.20 -17.27
C TRP A 63 16.17 -5.77 -18.58
N ASN A 64 15.84 -5.10 -19.71
CA ASN A 64 16.28 -5.47 -21.06
C ASN A 64 16.01 -6.96 -21.41
N GLY A 65 14.84 -7.48 -21.02
CA GLY A 65 14.43 -8.88 -21.25
C GLY A 65 15.09 -9.91 -20.33
N THR A 66 15.91 -9.49 -19.37
CA THR A 66 16.50 -10.36 -18.34
C THR A 66 15.94 -10.00 -16.97
N TRP A 67 15.72 -10.99 -16.12
CA TRP A 67 15.28 -10.78 -14.74
C TRP A 67 16.49 -10.69 -13.81
N TRP A 68 16.52 -9.65 -12.99
CA TRP A 68 17.57 -9.38 -12.01
C TRP A 68 16.97 -9.34 -10.61
N ASP A 69 17.64 -9.92 -9.64
CA ASP A 69 17.15 -9.88 -8.27
C ASP A 69 17.39 -8.51 -7.63
N GLY A 70 16.45 -8.09 -6.79
CA GLY A 70 16.49 -6.81 -6.10
C GLY A 70 15.49 -6.76 -4.95
N GLU A 71 15.31 -5.56 -4.41
CA GLU A 71 14.40 -5.31 -3.30
C GLU A 71 13.57 -4.03 -3.53
N ILE A 72 12.40 -3.97 -2.90
CA ILE A 72 11.53 -2.80 -2.95
C ILE A 72 11.90 -1.86 -1.82
N LEU A 73 12.33 -0.64 -2.13
CA LEU A 73 12.67 0.38 -1.14
C LEU A 73 11.47 1.24 -0.73
N ASP A 74 10.55 1.51 -1.66
CA ASP A 74 9.40 2.36 -1.42
C ASP A 74 8.24 2.02 -2.37
N ILE A 75 7.02 2.34 -1.98
CA ILE A 75 5.81 2.05 -2.76
C ILE A 75 4.91 3.28 -2.75
N LYS A 76 4.56 3.77 -3.95
CA LYS A 76 3.65 4.90 -4.16
C LYS A 76 2.58 4.51 -5.16
N GLU A 77 1.39 4.22 -4.64
CA GLU A 77 0.25 3.77 -5.45
C GLU A 77 0.66 2.56 -6.30
N ASP A 78 0.72 2.72 -7.62
CA ASP A 78 1.10 1.66 -8.57
C ASP A 78 2.59 1.63 -8.94
N LYS A 79 3.41 2.50 -8.34
CA LYS A 79 4.85 2.58 -8.58
C LYS A 79 5.66 2.03 -7.42
N TYR A 80 6.74 1.35 -7.76
CA TYR A 80 7.62 0.66 -6.83
C TYR A 80 9.04 1.16 -7.06
N LEU A 81 9.65 1.72 -6.02
CA LEU A 81 11.08 2.04 -6.05
C LEU A 81 11.83 0.75 -5.79
N ILE A 82 12.63 0.33 -6.78
CA ILE A 82 13.45 -0.87 -6.66
C ILE A 82 14.91 -0.52 -6.48
N SER A 83 15.65 -1.44 -5.87
CA SER A 83 17.10 -1.45 -5.87
C SER A 83 17.59 -2.82 -6.33
N TYR A 84 18.58 -2.85 -7.22
CA TYR A 84 19.14 -4.10 -7.74
C TYR A 84 20.15 -4.69 -6.75
N GLU A 85 20.08 -6.00 -6.51
CA GLU A 85 20.98 -6.67 -5.58
C GLU A 85 22.42 -6.63 -6.13
N ASN A 86 23.37 -6.18 -5.30
CA ASN A 86 24.78 -5.95 -5.65
C ASN A 86 25.05 -4.73 -6.57
N TYR A 87 24.08 -3.83 -6.74
CA TYR A 87 24.28 -2.56 -7.43
C TYR A 87 24.14 -1.38 -6.46
N SER A 88 24.67 -0.23 -6.84
CA SER A 88 24.55 1.01 -6.05
C SER A 88 23.19 1.68 -6.26
N SER A 89 22.77 2.50 -5.29
CA SER A 89 21.52 3.28 -5.34
C SER A 89 21.39 4.25 -6.52
N SER A 90 22.47 4.46 -7.28
CA SER A 90 22.44 5.16 -8.56
C SER A 90 21.59 4.46 -9.63
N TRP A 91 21.27 3.19 -9.43
CA TRP A 91 20.40 2.40 -10.31
C TRP A 91 18.96 2.30 -9.81
N ASP A 92 18.64 2.92 -8.68
CA ASP A 92 17.30 2.86 -8.11
C ASP A 92 16.30 3.57 -9.04
N GLU A 93 15.22 2.88 -9.39
CA GLU A 93 14.24 3.35 -10.37
C GLU A 93 12.82 3.07 -9.85
N TRP A 94 11.91 4.00 -10.16
CA TRP A 94 10.48 3.77 -9.98
C TRP A 94 9.92 3.02 -11.18
N ILE A 95 9.52 1.77 -10.96
CA ILE A 95 8.92 0.91 -11.98
C ILE A 95 7.49 0.50 -11.61
N ASP A 96 6.72 0.09 -12.60
CA ASP A 96 5.39 -0.47 -12.40
C ASP A 96 5.45 -1.96 -12.00
N ALA A 97 4.38 -2.45 -11.37
CA ALA A 97 4.25 -3.86 -10.98
C ALA A 97 4.40 -4.85 -12.16
N SER A 98 4.22 -4.41 -13.40
CA SER A 98 4.38 -5.23 -14.61
C SER A 98 5.79 -5.76 -14.80
N ARG A 99 6.82 -5.04 -14.33
CA ARG A 99 8.23 -5.45 -14.41
C ARG A 99 8.72 -6.14 -13.13
N LEU A 100 7.81 -6.41 -12.19
CA LEU A 100 8.11 -7.05 -10.91
C LEU A 100 7.58 -8.47 -10.87
N ARG A 101 8.37 -9.35 -10.26
CA ARG A 101 7.97 -10.73 -9.99
C ARG A 101 8.39 -11.15 -8.58
N LYS A 102 7.48 -11.82 -7.88
CA LYS A 102 7.80 -12.47 -6.60
C LYS A 102 8.72 -13.67 -6.86
N ILE A 103 9.80 -13.75 -6.09
CA ILE A 103 10.73 -14.88 -6.06
C ILE A 103 10.13 -16.02 -5.24
#